data_AF-A0A8J7UKT3-F1
#
_entry.id   AF-A0A8J7UKT3-F1
#
_cell.length_a   1.000
_cell.length_b   1.000
_cell.length_c   1.000
_cell.angle_alpha   90.00
_cell.angle_beta   90.00
_cell.angle_gamma   90.00
#
_symmetry.space_group_name_H-M   'P 1'
#
loop_
_entity.id
_entity.type
_entity.pdbx_description
1 polymer ?
#
loop_
_entity_poly.entity_id
_entity_poly.type
_entity_poly.pdbx_seq_one_letter_code
_entity_poly.pdbx_strand_id
1 'polypeptide(L)'
;MVPSYNDRAQSETVGVILLLGVFVVSASAIGVAYIGDVASGGDEVVVSADLSADGTDLRVSHLGGDALPNDELAVVVRANGNATRYPFAPPSGEFAPGDRRTVSDALVADASNEVRLYHEPSGKEIERASLTPEPDPTAETGSIEGTVVGPDTASMRVASGASLGIRRSVVPLSGATVAVDGAGRVAEVTTGPGGAYRVDDLDPGEYEVSASAPGLAVSAATATVEPNATTTVDLRLDPLRPAEFDVEIGAVDATVDAGDPLTVDATVENVGDENGTRTVALSVGDEEVDSDEVTLRPGERRTVSLRWQTLPTDVGEQTLTVDTGDDDATTTVEVLDAPTDAVAYVDSDGDGVRDETYTAVELAFLGPVDGHLVVFDDVDVAVPVETTADRVTVRDGVAIDADAVAIEASGDLRVGDGSTVDTSSWGVFGSTAGDVVLRAGGTLDARGATVTTAAESLSRFAWTSAGDIELTAGGDADLRDGTFDATAEGWFGRGDGRISVTAGEAVRTDGASFAPERE
;
A
#
# COMPACT_ATOMS: atom_id res chain seq x y z
N MET A 1 -11.64 -139.77 45.35
CA MET A 1 -10.35 -139.18 45.73
C MET A 1 -10.16 -137.94 44.86
N VAL A 2 -9.97 -136.78 45.51
CA VAL A 2 -9.70 -135.39 45.05
C VAL A 2 -8.57 -135.33 43.97
N PRO A 3 -8.34 -134.28 43.12
CA PRO A 3 -8.89 -132.90 42.93
C PRO A 3 -9.27 -132.60 41.44
N SER A 4 -9.47 -131.39 40.87
CA SER A 4 -10.02 -130.05 41.17
C SER A 4 -9.68 -129.14 39.95
N TYR A 5 -10.61 -128.26 39.54
CA TYR A 5 -10.41 -126.93 38.91
C TYR A 5 -9.31 -126.70 37.84
N ASN A 6 -9.72 -126.33 36.62
CA ASN A 6 -9.67 -124.93 36.15
C ASN A 6 -10.14 -124.80 34.70
N ASP A 7 -11.29 -124.13 34.55
CA ASP A 7 -11.54 -123.24 33.43
C ASP A 7 -10.41 -122.21 33.36
N ARG A 8 -9.86 -121.97 32.17
CA ARG A 8 -9.28 -120.68 31.82
C ARG A 8 -9.77 -120.29 30.44
N ALA A 9 -10.91 -119.61 30.44
CA ALA A 9 -11.23 -118.61 29.46
C ALA A 9 -10.03 -117.66 29.30
N GLN A 10 -9.41 -117.64 28.12
CA GLN A 10 -8.47 -116.60 27.73
C GLN A 10 -9.20 -115.61 26.81
N SER A 11 -9.82 -114.64 27.51
CA SER A 11 -9.96 -113.22 27.20
C SER A 11 -9.69 -112.76 25.75
N GLU A 12 -10.78 -112.43 25.06
CA GLU A 12 -10.83 -111.60 23.85
C GLU A 12 -10.06 -110.27 24.01
N THR A 13 -9.98 -109.75 25.24
CA THR A 13 -9.25 -108.52 25.58
C THR A 13 -7.72 -108.67 25.51
N VAL A 14 -7.17 -109.86 25.78
CA VAL A 14 -5.71 -110.11 25.69
C VAL A 14 -5.27 -110.17 24.22
N GLY A 15 -6.12 -110.70 23.34
CA GLY A 15 -5.90 -110.68 21.89
C GLY A 15 -5.86 -109.27 21.31
N VAL A 16 -6.79 -108.39 21.74
CA VAL A 16 -6.85 -106.99 21.29
C VAL A 16 -5.68 -106.16 21.82
N ILE A 17 -5.26 -106.34 23.08
CA ILE A 17 -4.10 -105.62 23.63
C ILE A 17 -2.79 -106.06 22.96
N LEU A 18 -2.65 -107.35 22.63
CA LEU A 18 -1.49 -107.84 21.87
C LEU A 18 -1.50 -107.33 20.43
N LEU A 19 -2.67 -107.26 19.77
CA LEU A 19 -2.81 -106.68 18.43
C LEU A 19 -2.54 -105.17 18.42
N LEU A 20 -3.02 -104.43 19.42
CA LEU A 20 -2.74 -103.00 19.56
C LEU A 20 -1.25 -102.76 19.85
N GLY A 21 -0.63 -103.61 20.67
CA GLY A 21 0.82 -103.57 20.93
C GLY A 21 1.64 -103.82 19.66
N VAL A 22 1.26 -104.81 18.84
CA VAL A 22 1.91 -105.08 17.55
C VAL A 22 1.67 -103.95 16.54
N PHE A 23 0.47 -103.37 16.50
CA PHE A 23 0.15 -102.25 15.61
C PHE A 23 0.88 -100.96 16.02
N VAL A 24 1.01 -100.67 17.31
CA VAL A 24 1.81 -99.55 17.82
C VAL A 24 3.30 -99.77 17.55
N VAL A 25 3.83 -100.97 17.76
CA VAL A 25 5.24 -101.26 17.45
C VAL A 25 5.50 -101.24 15.93
N SER A 26 4.53 -101.65 15.11
CA SER A 26 4.62 -101.62 13.65
C SER A 26 4.45 -100.19 13.10
N ALA A 27 3.56 -99.37 13.67
CA ALA A 27 3.42 -97.96 13.36
C ALA A 27 4.63 -97.14 13.84
N SER A 28 5.26 -97.52 14.96
CA SER A 28 6.52 -96.92 15.41
C SER A 28 7.73 -97.38 14.58
N ALA A 29 7.77 -98.62 14.10
CA ALA A 29 8.83 -99.07 13.20
C ALA A 29 8.73 -98.44 11.80
N ILE A 30 7.50 -98.19 11.31
CA ILE A 30 7.26 -97.45 10.06
C ILE A 30 7.49 -95.94 10.27
N GLY A 31 7.16 -95.39 11.45
CA GLY A 31 7.42 -94.00 11.82
C GLY A 31 8.91 -93.65 11.99
N VAL A 32 9.75 -94.61 12.39
CA VAL A 32 11.21 -94.43 12.48
C VAL A 32 11.90 -94.65 11.13
N ALA A 33 11.32 -95.45 10.23
CA ALA A 33 11.85 -95.64 8.87
C ALA A 33 11.48 -94.51 7.89
N TYR A 34 10.45 -93.70 8.18
CA TYR A 34 10.05 -92.55 7.35
C TYR A 34 10.57 -91.18 7.86
N ILE A 35 11.17 -91.15 9.06
CA ILE A 35 11.84 -89.96 9.64
C ILE A 35 13.37 -90.11 9.60
N GLY A 36 13.89 -91.17 8.95
CA GLY A 36 15.32 -91.39 8.74
C GLY A 36 15.88 -90.93 7.39
N ASP A 37 15.03 -90.44 6.47
CA ASP A 37 15.42 -90.12 5.07
C ASP A 37 15.18 -88.65 4.67
N VAL A 38 15.06 -87.74 5.64
CA VAL A 38 15.08 -86.28 5.39
C VAL A 38 16.24 -85.59 6.12
N ALA A 39 17.30 -86.35 6.41
CA ALA A 39 18.53 -85.81 6.96
C ALA A 39 19.75 -86.27 6.14
N SER A 40 19.65 -86.14 4.81
CA SER A 40 20.80 -85.87 3.92
C SER A 40 20.35 -85.62 2.48
N GLY A 41 19.75 -84.44 2.26
CA GLY A 41 19.77 -83.71 0.98
C GLY A 41 19.95 -82.25 1.37
N GLY A 42 21.02 -81.60 0.90
CA GLY A 42 21.53 -80.34 1.47
C GLY A 42 20.51 -79.20 1.57
N ASP A 43 20.73 -78.30 2.55
CA ASP A 43 20.06 -77.00 2.75
C ASP A 43 19.08 -76.62 1.63
N GLU A 44 17.84 -77.10 1.73
CA GLU A 44 16.83 -76.72 0.77
C GLU A 44 16.27 -75.36 1.21
N VAL A 45 16.70 -74.30 0.54
CA VAL A 45 16.19 -72.93 0.73
C VAL A 45 14.66 -72.91 0.55
N VAL A 46 13.91 -72.59 1.60
CA VAL A 46 12.44 -72.47 1.54
C VAL A 46 12.08 -70.98 1.56
N VAL A 47 11.89 -70.39 0.38
CA VAL A 47 11.51 -68.98 0.21
C VAL A 47 10.30 -68.86 -0.70
N SER A 48 9.36 -67.99 -0.32
CA SER A 48 8.23 -67.55 -1.13
C SER A 48 8.45 -66.08 -1.48
N ALA A 49 8.45 -65.75 -2.77
CA ALA A 49 8.59 -64.41 -3.28
C ALA A 49 7.47 -64.08 -4.27
N ASP A 50 7.29 -62.80 -4.55
CA ASP A 50 6.39 -62.30 -5.58
C ASP A 50 7.15 -61.40 -6.56
N LEU A 51 6.82 -61.53 -7.85
CA LEU A 51 7.41 -60.77 -8.93
C LEU A 51 6.30 -59.98 -9.63
N SER A 52 6.37 -58.66 -9.56
CA SER A 52 5.37 -57.76 -10.13
C SER A 52 6.03 -56.65 -10.94
N ALA A 53 5.34 -56.16 -11.98
CA ALA A 53 5.79 -55.00 -12.74
C ALA A 53 5.16 -53.71 -12.22
N ASP A 54 5.90 -52.60 -12.32
CA ASP A 54 5.44 -51.23 -12.11
C ASP A 54 6.07 -50.37 -13.21
N GLY A 55 5.35 -50.11 -14.30
CA GLY A 55 5.97 -49.63 -15.54
C GLY A 55 7.05 -50.61 -16.05
N THR A 56 8.19 -50.10 -16.48
CA THR A 56 9.37 -50.91 -16.87
C THR A 56 10.19 -51.45 -15.69
N ASP A 57 9.86 -51.04 -14.45
CA ASP A 57 10.55 -51.47 -13.24
C ASP A 57 10.04 -52.83 -12.76
N LEU A 58 10.96 -53.72 -12.38
CA LEU A 58 10.64 -54.98 -11.75
C LEU A 58 10.66 -54.83 -10.23
N ARG A 59 9.55 -55.19 -9.57
CA ARG A 59 9.47 -55.31 -8.11
C ARG A 59 9.52 -56.77 -7.69
N VAL A 60 10.41 -57.09 -6.76
CA VAL A 60 10.54 -58.38 -6.10
C VAL A 60 10.21 -58.22 -4.63
N SER A 61 9.22 -58.95 -4.12
CA SER A 61 8.80 -58.89 -2.72
C SER A 61 9.01 -60.24 -2.04
N HIS A 62 9.59 -60.26 -0.84
CA HIS A 62 9.73 -61.49 -0.06
C HIS A 62 8.47 -61.74 0.76
N LEU A 63 7.71 -62.79 0.43
CA LEU A 63 6.43 -63.08 1.10
C LEU A 63 6.60 -63.94 2.36
N GLY A 64 7.64 -64.78 2.45
CA GLY A 64 7.93 -65.59 3.64
C GLY A 64 9.00 -66.66 3.40
N GLY A 65 9.55 -67.25 4.46
CA GLY A 65 10.65 -68.24 4.38
C GLY A 65 11.96 -67.77 5.00
N ASP A 66 13.06 -68.39 4.58
CA ASP A 66 14.42 -68.07 5.05
C ASP A 66 14.90 -66.72 4.50
N ALA A 67 15.64 -65.94 5.29
CA ALA A 67 16.33 -64.74 4.78
C ALA A 67 17.56 -65.17 3.97
N LEU A 68 17.75 -64.59 2.78
CA LEU A 68 18.84 -64.95 1.88
C LEU A 68 19.81 -63.79 1.65
N PRO A 69 21.13 -64.00 1.67
CA PRO A 69 22.09 -62.96 1.35
C PRO A 69 21.86 -62.36 -0.05
N ASN A 70 21.91 -61.03 -0.16
CA ASN A 70 21.68 -60.32 -1.42
C ASN A 70 22.74 -60.66 -2.49
N ASP A 71 23.93 -61.08 -2.12
CA ASP A 71 24.98 -61.53 -3.03
C ASP A 71 24.79 -62.98 -3.51
N GLU A 72 23.85 -63.71 -2.92
CA GLU A 72 23.45 -65.06 -3.34
C GLU A 72 22.17 -65.06 -4.19
N LEU A 73 21.60 -63.87 -4.47
CA LEU A 73 20.38 -63.71 -5.24
C LEU A 73 20.62 -62.97 -6.56
N ALA A 74 20.01 -63.49 -7.62
CA ALA A 74 19.91 -62.79 -8.89
C ALA A 74 18.55 -63.00 -9.54
N VAL A 75 18.09 -61.97 -10.24
CA VAL A 75 16.97 -62.10 -11.17
C VAL A 75 17.50 -62.16 -12.59
N VAL A 76 16.91 -63.04 -13.39
CA VAL A 76 17.11 -63.08 -14.83
C VAL A 76 15.81 -62.70 -15.50
N VAL A 77 15.86 -61.67 -16.34
CA VAL A 77 14.76 -61.25 -17.20
C VAL A 77 15.09 -61.67 -18.63
N ARG A 78 14.16 -62.38 -19.27
CA ARG A 78 14.24 -62.73 -20.68
C ARG A 78 13.13 -62.04 -21.46
N ALA A 79 13.51 -61.26 -22.45
CA ALA A 79 12.59 -60.55 -23.33
C ALA A 79 13.19 -60.44 -24.73
N ASN A 80 12.36 -60.54 -25.77
CA ASN A 80 12.76 -60.40 -27.17
C ASN A 80 13.99 -61.25 -27.59
N GLY A 81 14.14 -62.44 -26.99
CA GLY A 81 15.24 -63.34 -27.28
C GLY A 81 16.57 -62.99 -26.58
N ASN A 82 16.64 -61.88 -25.83
CA ASN A 82 17.78 -61.53 -25.00
C ASN A 82 17.53 -61.92 -23.52
N ALA A 83 18.60 -62.27 -22.81
CA ALA A 83 18.55 -62.59 -21.38
C ALA A 83 19.47 -61.65 -20.62
N THR A 84 18.92 -60.84 -19.72
CA THR A 84 19.66 -59.91 -18.86
C THR A 84 19.61 -60.40 -17.43
N ARG A 85 20.76 -60.36 -16.73
CA ARG A 85 20.89 -60.77 -15.33
C ARG A 85 21.08 -59.54 -14.45
N TYR A 86 20.32 -59.46 -13.38
CA TYR A 86 20.33 -58.39 -12.39
C TYR A 86 20.73 -58.98 -11.02
N PRO A 87 21.92 -58.65 -10.49
CA PRO A 87 22.32 -59.06 -9.15
C PRO A 87 21.53 -58.28 -8.09
N PHE A 88 21.26 -58.90 -6.93
CA PHE A 88 20.57 -58.22 -5.82
C PHE A 88 21.51 -57.28 -5.05
N ALA A 89 22.79 -57.64 -4.94
CA ALA A 89 23.84 -56.79 -4.37
C ALA A 89 24.41 -55.80 -5.40
N PRO A 90 24.72 -54.56 -4.99
CA PRO A 90 24.46 -53.93 -3.68
C PRO A 90 22.99 -53.50 -3.50
N PRO A 91 22.45 -53.37 -2.27
CA PRO A 91 23.16 -53.29 -1.00
C PRO A 91 23.58 -54.65 -0.46
N SER A 92 24.66 -54.65 0.32
CA SER A 92 25.04 -55.79 1.17
C SER A 92 23.99 -56.02 2.25
N GLY A 93 23.78 -57.28 2.65
CA GLY A 93 22.78 -57.66 3.64
C GLY A 93 21.97 -58.85 3.16
N GLU A 94 20.87 -59.15 3.83
CA GLU A 94 19.96 -60.25 3.50
C GLU A 94 18.62 -59.68 3.00
N PHE A 95 17.97 -60.40 2.09
CA PHE A 95 16.60 -60.19 1.66
C PHE A 95 15.70 -61.04 2.55
N ALA A 96 15.04 -60.41 3.53
CA ALA A 96 14.24 -61.07 4.55
C ALA A 96 12.73 -60.99 4.26
N PRO A 97 11.89 -61.83 4.90
CA PRO A 97 10.43 -61.72 4.79
C PRO A 97 9.90 -60.31 5.07
N GLY A 98 9.13 -59.77 4.11
CA GLY A 98 8.59 -58.41 4.14
C GLY A 98 9.39 -57.39 3.32
N ASP A 99 10.63 -57.71 2.93
CA ASP A 99 11.45 -56.81 2.14
C ASP A 99 10.95 -56.71 0.69
N ARG A 100 11.19 -55.54 0.09
CA ARG A 100 10.91 -55.28 -1.33
C ARG A 100 12.14 -54.72 -2.01
N ARG A 101 12.43 -55.23 -3.21
CA ARG A 101 13.50 -54.79 -4.08
C ARG A 101 12.93 -54.32 -5.41
N THR A 102 13.30 -53.13 -5.83
CA THR A 102 13.02 -52.64 -7.19
C THR A 102 14.28 -52.70 -8.02
N VAL A 103 14.16 -53.24 -9.24
CA VAL A 103 15.18 -53.21 -10.27
C VAL A 103 14.64 -52.34 -11.39
N SER A 104 15.21 -51.13 -11.51
CA SER A 104 14.70 -50.16 -12.47
C SER A 104 15.05 -50.53 -13.92
N ASP A 105 14.12 -50.26 -14.83
CA ASP A 105 14.23 -50.55 -16.27
C ASP A 105 14.62 -52.00 -16.58
N ALA A 106 14.17 -52.93 -15.74
CA ALA A 106 14.48 -54.35 -15.89
C ALA A 106 13.64 -55.05 -16.95
N LEU A 107 12.45 -54.51 -17.22
CA LEU A 107 11.45 -55.10 -18.10
C LEU A 107 11.36 -54.31 -19.41
N VAL A 108 11.03 -55.01 -20.49
CA VAL A 108 10.76 -54.41 -21.80
C VAL A 108 9.24 -54.19 -21.92
N ALA A 109 8.83 -52.93 -22.11
CA ALA A 109 7.43 -52.56 -22.34
C ALA A 109 6.86 -53.24 -23.60
N ASP A 110 5.55 -53.53 -23.60
CA ASP A 110 4.80 -54.17 -24.70
C ASP A 110 5.35 -55.54 -25.15
N ALA A 111 6.25 -56.14 -24.37
CA ALA A 111 6.82 -57.44 -24.62
C ALA A 111 6.53 -58.40 -23.46
N SER A 112 6.49 -59.70 -23.76
CA SER A 112 6.45 -60.73 -22.73
C SER A 112 7.83 -60.86 -22.09
N ASN A 113 7.93 -60.54 -20.80
CA ASN A 113 9.14 -60.67 -20.00
C ASN A 113 9.01 -61.92 -19.14
N GLU A 114 9.83 -62.94 -19.41
CA GLU A 114 9.95 -64.09 -18.52
C GLU A 114 10.97 -63.75 -17.42
N VAL A 115 10.48 -63.56 -16.20
CA VAL A 115 11.28 -63.17 -15.03
C VAL A 115 11.44 -64.35 -14.10
N ARG A 116 12.68 -64.60 -13.66
CA ARG A 116 13.01 -65.70 -12.75
C ARG A 116 13.96 -65.23 -11.67
N LEU A 117 13.62 -65.50 -10.41
CA LEU A 117 14.47 -65.27 -9.24
C LEU A 117 15.23 -66.55 -8.91
N TYR A 118 16.54 -66.47 -8.72
CA TYR A 118 17.40 -67.61 -8.40
C TYR A 118 18.19 -67.40 -7.12
N HIS A 119 18.39 -68.48 -6.38
CA HIS A 119 19.45 -68.62 -5.38
C HIS A 119 20.71 -69.18 -6.05
N GLU A 120 21.69 -68.31 -6.29
CA GLU A 120 22.88 -68.60 -7.12
C GLU A 120 23.71 -69.80 -6.66
N PRO A 121 24.06 -69.95 -5.36
CA PRO A 121 24.92 -71.04 -4.91
C PRO A 121 24.30 -72.42 -5.16
N SER A 122 22.99 -72.53 -4.97
CA SER A 122 22.24 -73.78 -5.16
C SER A 122 21.74 -73.99 -6.59
N GLY A 123 21.63 -72.92 -7.38
CA GLY A 123 20.95 -72.91 -8.68
C GLY A 123 19.43 -73.07 -8.61
N LYS A 124 18.82 -73.04 -7.41
CA LYS A 124 17.37 -73.18 -7.23
C LYS A 124 16.63 -71.95 -7.78
N GLU A 125 15.63 -72.19 -8.64
CA GLU A 125 14.66 -71.17 -9.05
C GLU A 125 13.67 -70.98 -7.88
N ILE A 126 13.63 -69.78 -7.32
CA ILE A 126 12.78 -69.42 -6.19
C ILE A 126 11.38 -69.07 -6.69
N GLU A 127 11.28 -68.22 -7.72
CA GLU A 127 10.01 -67.71 -8.24
C GLU A 127 10.10 -67.43 -9.73
N ARG A 128 8.97 -67.55 -10.44
CA ARG A 128 8.85 -67.25 -11.86
C ARG A 128 7.56 -66.52 -12.17
N ALA A 129 7.68 -65.43 -12.93
CA ALA A 129 6.55 -64.74 -13.51
C ALA A 129 6.73 -64.48 -15.01
N SER A 130 5.61 -64.35 -15.73
CA SER A 130 5.59 -63.78 -17.07
C SER A 130 4.87 -62.44 -16.98
N LEU A 131 5.60 -61.35 -17.19
CA LEU A 131 5.10 -59.99 -17.02
C LEU A 131 5.05 -59.29 -18.38
N THR A 132 3.96 -58.60 -18.67
CA THR A 132 3.80 -57.77 -19.88
C THR A 132 3.44 -56.37 -19.42
N PRO A 133 4.44 -55.57 -19.01
CA PRO A 133 4.18 -54.20 -18.59
C PRO A 133 3.75 -53.36 -19.77
N GLU A 134 2.73 -52.54 -19.55
CA GLU A 134 2.38 -51.45 -20.44
C GLU A 134 3.48 -50.37 -20.33
N PRO A 135 3.78 -49.63 -21.40
CA PRO A 135 4.75 -48.54 -21.35
C PRO A 135 4.31 -47.49 -20.33
N ASP A 136 5.26 -46.88 -19.63
CA ASP A 136 4.97 -45.68 -18.84
C ASP A 136 4.37 -44.62 -19.77
N PRO A 137 3.27 -43.95 -19.37
CA PRO A 137 2.70 -42.89 -20.20
C PRO A 137 3.78 -41.82 -20.38
N THR A 138 4.17 -41.54 -21.63
CA THR A 138 4.94 -40.32 -21.92
C THR A 138 4.14 -39.16 -21.36
N ALA A 139 4.73 -38.33 -20.49
CA ALA A 139 4.08 -37.12 -20.01
C ALA A 139 3.60 -36.33 -21.23
N GLU A 140 2.27 -36.28 -21.41
CA GLU A 140 1.68 -35.66 -22.60
C GLU A 140 1.72 -34.15 -22.40
N THR A 141 2.81 -33.52 -22.80
CA THR A 141 2.94 -32.07 -22.73
C THR A 141 2.25 -31.40 -23.93
N GLY A 142 1.79 -30.17 -23.74
CA GLY A 142 1.32 -29.28 -24.79
C GLY A 142 2.18 -28.02 -24.87
N SER A 143 1.73 -27.06 -25.68
CA SER A 143 2.41 -25.78 -25.83
C SER A 143 1.45 -24.60 -25.99
N ILE A 144 1.94 -23.41 -25.68
CA ILE A 144 1.26 -22.14 -25.95
C ILE A 144 2.12 -21.32 -26.91
N GLU A 145 1.50 -20.74 -27.93
CA GLU A 145 2.15 -19.80 -28.83
C GLU A 145 1.25 -18.62 -29.14
N GLY A 146 1.82 -17.56 -29.73
CA GLY A 146 1.01 -16.44 -30.20
C GLY A 146 1.86 -15.25 -30.56
N THR A 147 1.20 -14.11 -30.74
CA THR A 147 1.85 -12.84 -31.04
C THR A 147 1.47 -11.76 -30.03
N VAL A 148 2.45 -10.95 -29.62
CA VAL A 148 2.23 -9.72 -28.86
C VAL A 148 2.35 -8.53 -29.78
N VAL A 149 1.35 -7.68 -29.76
CA VAL A 149 1.27 -6.48 -30.60
C VAL A 149 1.08 -5.23 -29.75
N GLY A 150 1.58 -4.12 -30.25
CA GLY A 150 1.55 -2.83 -29.56
C GLY A 150 0.47 -1.91 -30.10
N PRO A 151 0.41 -0.67 -29.58
CA PRO A 151 -0.56 0.32 -30.01
C PRO A 151 -0.48 0.58 -31.52
N ASP A 152 -1.64 0.80 -32.14
CA ASP A 152 -1.73 1.10 -33.57
C ASP A 152 -0.91 2.36 -33.89
N THR A 153 0.10 2.23 -34.74
CA THR A 153 0.78 3.43 -35.28
C THR A 153 -0.01 3.89 -36.50
N ALA A 154 -0.71 5.02 -36.37
CA ALA A 154 -1.34 5.67 -37.51
C ALA A 154 -0.24 6.20 -38.45
N SER A 155 0.16 5.40 -39.44
CA SER A 155 1.06 5.88 -40.50
C SER A 155 0.22 6.37 -41.69
N MET A 156 0.08 7.70 -41.80
CA MET A 156 -0.56 8.31 -42.95
C MET A 156 0.44 8.39 -44.11
N ARG A 157 0.36 7.47 -45.08
CA ARG A 157 1.07 7.62 -46.36
C ARG A 157 0.19 8.37 -47.36
N VAL A 158 0.53 9.62 -47.65
CA VAL A 158 -0.02 10.34 -48.81
C VAL A 158 0.75 9.89 -50.04
N ALA A 159 0.20 8.94 -50.81
CA ALA A 159 0.65 8.69 -52.17
C ALA A 159 -0.06 9.67 -53.10
N SER A 160 0.70 10.40 -53.92
CA SER A 160 0.15 11.28 -54.95
C SER A 160 -0.75 10.48 -55.90
N GLY A 161 -2.06 10.59 -55.75
CA GLY A 161 -3.05 10.19 -56.75
C GLY A 161 -3.93 8.95 -56.48
N ALA A 162 -3.94 8.34 -55.30
CA ALA A 162 -4.84 7.21 -55.01
C ALA A 162 -5.53 7.33 -53.64
N SER A 163 -6.77 6.83 -53.57
CA SER A 163 -7.71 6.85 -52.44
C SER A 163 -7.06 6.65 -51.06
N LEU A 164 -7.42 7.51 -50.10
CA LEU A 164 -7.11 7.34 -48.68
C LEU A 164 -7.68 6.01 -48.17
N GLY A 165 -6.80 5.05 -47.87
CA GLY A 165 -7.12 3.91 -47.03
C GLY A 165 -6.32 4.04 -45.74
N ILE A 166 -6.99 4.24 -44.60
CA ILE A 166 -6.35 4.10 -43.29
C ILE A 166 -6.13 2.60 -43.08
N ARG A 167 -4.92 2.12 -43.31
CA ARG A 167 -4.52 0.79 -42.83
C ARG A 167 -4.08 0.95 -41.39
N ARG A 168 -4.91 0.55 -40.43
CA ARG A 168 -4.42 0.31 -39.05
C ARG A 168 -3.41 -0.81 -39.14
N SER A 169 -2.13 -0.48 -39.03
CA SER A 169 -1.07 -1.47 -39.00
C SER A 169 -0.86 -1.83 -37.54
N VAL A 170 -1.24 -3.05 -37.18
CA VAL A 170 -0.86 -3.66 -35.91
C VAL A 170 0.66 -3.79 -35.93
N VAL A 171 1.35 -3.24 -34.93
CA VAL A 171 2.83 -3.29 -34.84
C VAL A 171 3.21 -4.45 -33.93
N PRO A 172 3.90 -5.48 -34.44
CA PRO A 172 4.41 -6.54 -33.58
C PRO A 172 5.42 -5.99 -32.58
N LEU A 173 5.29 -6.35 -31.31
CA LEU A 173 6.21 -5.92 -30.26
C LEU A 173 7.31 -6.95 -30.07
N SER A 174 8.52 -6.60 -30.48
CA SER A 174 9.72 -7.38 -30.17
C SER A 174 10.24 -7.00 -28.78
N GLY A 175 10.75 -7.96 -28.02
CA GLY A 175 11.34 -7.69 -26.71
C GLY A 175 10.34 -7.56 -25.55
N ALA A 176 9.05 -7.84 -25.77
CA ALA A 176 8.06 -7.92 -24.70
C ALA A 176 8.25 -9.23 -23.92
N THR A 177 8.10 -9.18 -22.60
CA THR A 177 8.15 -10.37 -21.74
C THR A 177 6.76 -11.00 -21.68
N VAL A 178 6.67 -12.29 -21.99
CA VAL A 178 5.46 -13.11 -21.84
C VAL A 178 5.71 -14.10 -20.72
N ALA A 179 4.86 -14.06 -19.70
CA ALA A 179 4.85 -15.01 -18.60
C ALA A 179 3.62 -15.92 -18.71
N VAL A 180 3.84 -17.22 -18.52
CA VAL A 180 2.82 -18.26 -18.51
C VAL A 180 2.85 -18.91 -17.14
N ASP A 181 1.81 -18.69 -16.34
CA ASP A 181 1.67 -19.21 -14.97
C ASP A 181 0.46 -20.14 -14.89
N GLY A 182 0.67 -21.36 -14.41
CA GLY A 182 -0.39 -22.36 -14.29
C GLY A 182 0.15 -23.76 -14.02
N ALA A 183 -0.71 -24.64 -13.51
CA ALA A 183 -0.38 -26.04 -13.21
C ALA A 183 0.90 -26.23 -12.35
N GLY A 184 1.25 -25.27 -11.48
CA GLY A 184 2.44 -25.32 -10.63
C GLY A 184 3.75 -24.97 -11.32
N ARG A 185 3.71 -24.41 -12.55
CA ARG A 185 4.86 -23.97 -13.33
C ARG A 185 4.69 -22.51 -13.76
N VAL A 186 5.80 -21.76 -13.66
CA VAL A 186 5.94 -20.43 -14.26
C VAL A 186 7.01 -20.50 -15.35
N ALA A 187 6.67 -20.06 -16.56
CA ALA A 187 7.61 -19.96 -17.68
C ALA A 187 7.60 -18.53 -18.24
N GLU A 188 8.79 -17.99 -18.49
CA GLU A 188 8.95 -16.66 -19.09
C GLU A 188 9.71 -16.76 -20.42
N VAL A 189 9.20 -16.05 -21.43
CA VAL A 189 9.83 -15.94 -22.76
C VAL A 189 9.76 -14.50 -23.25
N THR A 190 10.68 -14.11 -24.12
CA THR A 190 10.67 -12.78 -24.75
C THR A 190 10.25 -12.89 -26.22
N THR A 191 9.42 -11.98 -26.69
CA THR A 191 8.94 -11.97 -28.07
C THR A 191 10.04 -11.67 -29.09
N GLY A 192 9.99 -12.36 -30.23
CA GLY A 192 10.91 -12.16 -31.34
C GLY A 192 10.61 -10.91 -32.19
N PRO A 193 11.40 -10.65 -33.26
CA PRO A 193 11.25 -9.47 -34.13
C PRO A 193 9.89 -9.29 -34.80
N GLY A 194 9.09 -10.36 -34.88
CA GLY A 194 7.72 -10.36 -35.41
C GLY A 194 6.64 -10.44 -34.32
N GLY A 195 6.98 -10.16 -33.06
CA GLY A 195 6.05 -10.23 -31.91
C GLY A 195 5.70 -11.65 -31.46
N ALA A 196 6.17 -12.68 -32.16
CA ALA A 196 5.86 -14.06 -31.87
C ALA A 196 6.57 -14.57 -30.60
N TYR A 197 5.89 -15.42 -29.84
CA TYR A 197 6.42 -16.17 -28.71
C TYR A 197 5.90 -17.61 -28.73
N ARG A 198 6.62 -18.51 -28.04
CA ARG A 198 6.22 -19.91 -27.86
C ARG A 198 6.80 -20.47 -26.57
N VAL A 199 5.99 -21.22 -25.83
CA VAL A 199 6.35 -21.94 -24.62
C VAL A 199 5.93 -23.40 -24.80
N ASP A 200 6.91 -24.30 -24.78
CA ASP A 200 6.72 -25.74 -24.95
C ASP A 200 6.80 -26.48 -23.60
N ASP A 201 6.52 -27.78 -23.63
CA ASP A 201 6.61 -28.71 -22.49
C ASP A 201 5.71 -28.30 -21.31
N LEU A 202 4.51 -27.79 -21.59
CA LEU A 202 3.53 -27.44 -20.57
C LEU A 202 2.65 -28.64 -20.22
N ASP A 203 2.43 -28.89 -18.93
CA ASP A 203 1.50 -29.92 -18.49
C ASP A 203 0.07 -29.57 -18.91
N PRO A 204 -0.81 -30.53 -19.23
CA PRO A 204 -2.20 -30.23 -19.55
C PRO A 204 -2.91 -29.54 -18.38
N GLY A 205 -3.57 -28.42 -18.64
CA GLY A 205 -4.18 -27.61 -17.59
C GLY A 205 -4.55 -26.20 -18.02
N GLU A 206 -5.07 -25.42 -17.08
CA GLU A 206 -5.37 -24.00 -17.28
C GLU A 206 -4.15 -23.13 -16.90
N TYR A 207 -3.88 -22.15 -17.75
CA TYR A 207 -2.77 -21.21 -17.62
C TYR A 207 -3.27 -19.78 -17.79
N GLU A 208 -2.66 -18.85 -17.05
CA GLU A 208 -2.73 -17.43 -17.31
C GLU A 208 -1.50 -17.00 -18.12
N VAL A 209 -1.74 -16.39 -19.28
CA VAL A 209 -0.71 -15.86 -20.17
C VAL A 209 -0.74 -14.35 -20.07
N SER A 210 0.32 -13.74 -19.56
CA SER A 210 0.46 -12.28 -19.43
C SER A 210 1.63 -11.77 -20.26
N ALA A 211 1.47 -10.59 -20.87
CA ALA A 211 2.51 -9.90 -21.59
C ALA A 211 2.75 -8.51 -21.00
N SER A 212 4.03 -8.11 -20.92
CA SER A 212 4.46 -6.82 -20.42
C SER A 212 5.61 -6.24 -21.23
N ALA A 213 5.64 -4.91 -21.33
CA ALA A 213 6.73 -4.17 -21.95
C ALA A 213 6.83 -2.77 -21.29
N PRO A 214 8.03 -2.16 -21.23
CA PRO A 214 8.19 -0.83 -20.64
C PRO A 214 7.28 0.22 -21.31
N GLY A 215 6.54 0.98 -20.49
CA GLY A 215 5.66 2.06 -20.96
C GLY A 215 4.31 1.60 -21.54
N LEU A 216 3.97 0.31 -21.44
CA LEU A 216 2.68 -0.23 -21.89
C LEU A 216 1.96 -0.96 -20.75
N ALA A 217 0.64 -0.95 -20.78
CA ALA A 217 -0.21 -1.67 -19.83
C ALA A 217 -0.06 -3.19 -20.01
N VAL A 218 -0.05 -3.93 -18.90
CA VAL A 218 -0.02 -5.39 -18.91
C VAL A 218 -1.33 -5.93 -19.49
N SER A 219 -1.22 -6.94 -20.35
CA SER A 219 -2.36 -7.65 -20.92
C SER A 219 -2.27 -9.12 -20.57
N ALA A 220 -3.38 -9.70 -20.11
CA ALA A 220 -3.44 -11.10 -19.70
C ALA A 220 -4.68 -11.80 -20.28
N ALA A 221 -4.54 -13.10 -20.55
CA ALA A 221 -5.60 -13.97 -21.02
C ALA A 221 -5.44 -15.38 -20.44
N THR A 222 -6.55 -16.08 -20.21
CA THR A 222 -6.52 -17.48 -19.81
C THR A 222 -6.49 -18.41 -21.02
N ALA A 223 -5.81 -19.53 -20.90
CA ALA A 223 -5.66 -20.55 -21.94
C ALA A 223 -5.68 -21.96 -21.33
N THR A 224 -6.29 -22.91 -22.02
CA THR A 224 -6.28 -24.32 -21.62
C THR A 224 -5.38 -25.11 -22.54
N VAL A 225 -4.35 -25.73 -21.98
CA VAL A 225 -3.42 -26.61 -22.69
C VAL A 225 -3.97 -28.03 -22.67
N GLU A 226 -4.18 -28.60 -23.84
CA GLU A 226 -4.55 -30.00 -24.02
C GLU A 226 -3.31 -30.87 -24.29
N PRO A 227 -3.35 -32.18 -23.96
CA PRO A 227 -2.26 -33.11 -24.25
C PRO A 227 -1.86 -33.12 -25.73
N ASN A 228 -0.56 -33.01 -26.02
CA ASN A 228 0.00 -33.00 -27.38
C ASN A 228 -0.58 -31.93 -28.32
N ALA A 229 -1.18 -30.87 -27.77
CA ALA A 229 -1.80 -29.77 -28.54
C ALA A 229 -1.04 -28.45 -28.36
N THR A 230 -1.19 -27.56 -29.35
CA THR A 230 -0.71 -26.18 -29.27
C THR A 230 -1.91 -25.24 -29.17
N THR A 231 -1.90 -24.37 -28.17
CA THR A 231 -2.92 -23.34 -27.93
C THR A 231 -2.39 -21.98 -28.37
N THR A 232 -3.16 -21.24 -29.17
CA THR A 232 -2.77 -19.92 -29.65
C THR A 232 -3.41 -18.81 -28.82
N VAL A 233 -2.60 -17.89 -28.29
CA VAL A 233 -3.04 -16.72 -27.50
C VAL A 233 -2.35 -15.47 -28.01
N ASP A 234 -3.09 -14.62 -28.72
CA ASP A 234 -2.61 -13.32 -29.16
C ASP A 234 -2.92 -12.24 -28.11
N LEU A 235 -1.94 -11.40 -27.81
CA LEU A 235 -2.05 -10.34 -26.79
C LEU A 235 -1.78 -8.97 -27.42
N ARG A 236 -2.50 -7.96 -26.97
CA ARG A 236 -2.28 -6.56 -27.33
C ARG A 236 -1.94 -5.77 -26.08
N LEU A 237 -0.83 -5.03 -26.13
CA LEU A 237 -0.45 -4.07 -25.10
C LEU A 237 -0.85 -2.67 -25.56
N ASP A 238 -1.61 -1.97 -24.73
CA ASP A 238 -2.00 -0.58 -24.96
C ASP A 238 -1.06 0.37 -24.19
N PRO A 239 -0.96 1.66 -24.56
CA PRO A 239 -0.15 2.63 -23.83
C PRO A 239 -0.67 2.81 -22.41
N LEU A 240 0.22 3.08 -21.45
CA LEU A 240 -0.20 3.52 -20.12
C LEU A 240 -0.96 4.84 -20.23
N ARG A 241 -2.09 4.96 -19.52
CA ARG A 241 -2.77 6.24 -19.34
C ARG A 241 -1.93 7.09 -18.37
N PRO A 242 -1.66 8.37 -18.71
CA PRO A 242 -1.05 9.30 -17.77
C PRO A 242 -1.81 9.34 -16.46
N ALA A 243 -1.16 9.83 -15.39
CA ALA A 243 -1.87 10.11 -14.14
C ALA A 243 -3.00 11.12 -14.39
N GLU A 244 -4.19 10.81 -13.87
CA GLU A 244 -5.42 11.59 -14.00
C GLU A 244 -6.10 11.53 -12.63
N PHE A 245 -6.44 12.68 -12.07
CA PHE A 245 -6.85 12.81 -10.67
C PHE A 245 -8.32 13.22 -10.54
N ASP A 246 -9.17 12.25 -10.21
CA ASP A 246 -10.57 12.47 -9.86
C ASP A 246 -10.68 13.00 -8.43
N VAL A 247 -11.69 13.84 -8.17
CA VAL A 247 -11.91 14.43 -6.83
C VAL A 247 -13.37 14.38 -6.39
N GLU A 248 -13.58 14.08 -5.12
CA GLU A 248 -14.89 14.10 -4.47
C GLU A 248 -14.81 14.86 -3.14
N ILE A 249 -15.68 15.86 -2.94
CA ILE A 249 -15.80 16.57 -1.67
C ILE A 249 -16.64 15.73 -0.70
N GLY A 250 -16.15 15.57 0.53
CA GLY A 250 -16.88 14.94 1.62
C GLY A 250 -18.05 15.78 2.14
N ALA A 251 -18.64 15.38 3.26
CA ALA A 251 -19.66 16.21 3.90
C ALA A 251 -19.00 17.46 4.52
N VAL A 252 -19.47 18.63 4.14
CA VAL A 252 -19.12 19.92 4.77
C VAL A 252 -20.32 20.47 5.53
N ASP A 253 -20.07 21.27 6.57
CA ASP A 253 -21.13 21.98 7.27
C ASP A 253 -21.79 22.99 6.33
N ALA A 254 -23.13 22.99 6.29
CA ALA A 254 -23.89 23.82 5.36
C ALA A 254 -23.87 25.31 5.73
N THR A 255 -23.54 25.62 6.99
CA THR A 255 -23.49 26.99 7.53
C THR A 255 -22.26 27.14 8.40
N VAL A 256 -21.64 28.31 8.34
CA VAL A 256 -20.50 28.71 9.18
C VAL A 256 -20.65 30.18 9.57
N ASP A 257 -20.33 30.56 10.80
CA ASP A 257 -20.36 31.97 11.21
C ASP A 257 -19.10 32.68 10.67
N ALA A 258 -19.24 33.92 10.20
CA ALA A 258 -18.12 34.71 9.69
C ALA A 258 -17.03 34.88 10.75
N GLY A 259 -15.79 34.59 10.38
CA GLY A 259 -14.64 34.57 11.32
C GLY A 259 -14.31 33.17 11.84
N ASP A 260 -15.20 32.18 11.72
CA ASP A 260 -14.86 30.80 12.01
C ASP A 260 -14.17 30.12 10.80
N PRO A 261 -13.13 29.30 11.03
CA PRO A 261 -12.49 28.56 9.95
C PRO A 261 -13.35 27.37 9.50
N LEU A 262 -13.52 27.21 8.19
CA LEU A 262 -14.15 26.04 7.58
C LEU A 262 -13.07 25.06 7.09
N THR A 263 -13.27 23.76 7.34
CA THR A 263 -12.42 22.70 6.78
C THR A 263 -13.20 21.90 5.74
N VAL A 264 -12.60 21.70 4.57
CA VAL A 264 -13.13 20.91 3.46
C VAL A 264 -12.25 19.67 3.28
N ASP A 265 -12.82 18.51 3.56
CA ASP A 265 -12.17 17.23 3.30
C ASP A 265 -12.52 16.75 1.88
N ALA A 266 -11.52 16.62 1.01
CA ALA A 266 -11.66 16.13 -0.34
C ALA A 266 -10.92 14.79 -0.51
N THR A 267 -11.55 13.81 -1.15
CA THR A 267 -10.92 12.53 -1.50
C THR A 267 -10.47 12.59 -2.95
N VAL A 268 -9.17 12.39 -3.16
CA VAL A 268 -8.53 12.41 -4.48
C VAL A 268 -8.08 11.00 -4.84
N GLU A 269 -8.34 10.57 -6.07
CA GLU A 269 -7.94 9.26 -6.61
C GLU A 269 -7.18 9.44 -7.93
N ASN A 270 -6.06 8.72 -8.07
CA ASN A 270 -5.40 8.61 -9.37
C ASN A 270 -6.01 7.46 -10.19
N VAL A 271 -6.83 7.78 -11.19
CA VAL A 271 -7.51 6.81 -12.07
C VAL A 271 -6.68 6.42 -13.31
N GLY A 272 -5.51 7.02 -13.47
CA GLY A 272 -4.51 6.71 -14.49
C GLY A 272 -3.66 5.47 -14.16
N ASP A 273 -2.75 5.12 -15.08
CA ASP A 273 -1.89 3.94 -14.96
C ASP A 273 -0.44 4.29 -14.55
N GLU A 274 -0.13 5.58 -14.42
CA GLU A 274 1.18 6.11 -14.01
C GLU A 274 1.13 6.79 -12.65
N ASN A 275 2.25 6.79 -11.91
CA ASN A 275 2.37 7.56 -10.68
C ASN A 275 2.46 9.06 -10.99
N GLY A 276 1.59 9.86 -10.39
CA GLY A 276 1.53 11.30 -10.61
C GLY A 276 1.70 12.10 -9.34
N THR A 277 2.05 13.37 -9.51
CA THR A 277 2.01 14.40 -8.46
C THR A 277 1.12 15.53 -8.94
N ARG A 278 0.21 16.00 -8.08
CA ARG A 278 -0.75 17.05 -8.42
C ARG A 278 -1.00 17.97 -7.22
N THR A 279 -1.17 19.25 -7.49
CA THR A 279 -1.69 20.23 -6.53
C THR A 279 -3.22 20.16 -6.52
N VAL A 280 -3.80 20.08 -5.34
CA VAL A 280 -5.24 20.12 -5.08
C VAL A 280 -5.52 21.48 -4.46
N ALA A 281 -6.30 22.31 -5.15
CA ALA A 281 -6.58 23.68 -4.73
C ALA A 281 -8.04 23.83 -4.30
N LEU A 282 -8.27 24.53 -3.18
CA LEU A 282 -9.58 25.00 -2.75
C LEU A 282 -9.73 26.46 -3.16
N SER A 283 -10.82 26.77 -3.85
CA SER A 283 -11.19 28.13 -4.22
C SER A 283 -12.59 28.50 -3.73
N VAL A 284 -12.77 29.77 -3.39
CA VAL A 284 -14.06 30.40 -3.07
C VAL A 284 -14.35 31.41 -4.18
N GLY A 285 -15.37 31.14 -5.00
CA GLY A 285 -15.55 31.90 -6.24
C GLY A 285 -14.35 31.76 -7.18
N ASP A 286 -13.67 32.87 -7.48
CA ASP A 286 -12.49 32.91 -8.36
C ASP A 286 -11.15 32.95 -7.58
N GLU A 287 -11.18 32.98 -6.24
CA GLU A 287 -9.98 33.13 -5.40
C GLU A 287 -9.55 31.79 -4.78
N GLU A 288 -8.28 31.42 -4.97
CA GLU A 288 -7.67 30.26 -4.29
C GLU A 288 -7.34 30.62 -2.84
N VAL A 289 -7.89 29.85 -1.90
CA VAL A 289 -7.78 30.09 -0.45
C VAL A 289 -6.86 29.11 0.25
N ASP A 290 -6.67 27.90 -0.29
CA ASP A 290 -5.73 26.90 0.22
C ASP A 290 -5.36 25.88 -0.86
N SER A 291 -4.20 25.24 -0.73
CA SER A 291 -3.79 24.16 -1.62
C SER A 291 -2.81 23.17 -0.97
N ASP A 292 -2.85 21.91 -1.39
CA ASP A 292 -1.91 20.87 -0.95
C ASP A 292 -1.44 20.02 -2.13
N GLU A 293 -0.21 19.50 -2.06
CA GLU A 293 0.36 18.65 -3.11
C GLU A 293 0.29 17.17 -2.71
N VAL A 294 -0.29 16.35 -3.59
CA VAL A 294 -0.39 14.90 -3.40
C VAL A 294 0.37 14.15 -4.48
N THR A 295 1.05 13.08 -4.09
CA THR A 295 1.65 12.11 -5.02
C THR A 295 0.98 10.77 -4.80
N LEU A 296 0.32 10.25 -5.83
CA LEU A 296 -0.49 9.02 -5.76
C LEU A 296 -0.06 8.04 -6.84
N ARG A 297 0.08 6.77 -6.43
CA ARG A 297 0.25 5.64 -7.35
C ARG A 297 -1.05 5.36 -8.11
N PRO A 298 -1.00 4.59 -9.21
CA PRO A 298 -2.20 4.14 -9.91
C PRO A 298 -3.21 3.47 -8.97
N GLY A 299 -4.46 3.94 -8.98
CA GLY A 299 -5.55 3.44 -8.14
C GLY A 299 -5.44 3.80 -6.64
N GLU A 300 -4.43 4.59 -6.24
CA GLU A 300 -4.31 5.07 -4.86
C GLU A 300 -5.28 6.24 -4.62
N ARG A 301 -5.88 6.25 -3.42
CA ARG A 301 -6.81 7.28 -2.96
C ARG A 301 -6.26 7.94 -1.71
N ARG A 302 -6.42 9.26 -1.57
CA ARG A 302 -6.03 10.01 -0.37
C ARG A 302 -7.02 11.11 -0.06
N THR A 303 -7.33 11.28 1.22
CA THR A 303 -8.09 12.43 1.71
C THR A 303 -7.14 13.58 2.03
N VAL A 304 -7.49 14.77 1.53
CA VAL A 304 -6.80 16.04 1.75
C VAL A 304 -7.76 16.96 2.50
N SER A 305 -7.26 17.64 3.53
CA SER A 305 -8.05 18.58 4.34
C SER A 305 -7.57 20.00 4.02
N LEU A 306 -8.40 20.74 3.30
CA LEU A 306 -8.14 22.13 2.91
C LEU A 306 -8.93 23.07 3.82
N ARG A 307 -8.40 24.27 4.10
CA ARG A 307 -8.97 25.19 5.08
C ARG A 307 -9.28 26.54 4.46
N TRP A 308 -10.41 27.11 4.84
CA TRP A 308 -10.78 28.46 4.47
C TRP A 308 -11.12 29.27 5.72
N GLN A 309 -10.45 30.41 5.90
CA GLN A 309 -10.77 31.38 6.94
C GLN A 309 -11.88 32.29 6.43
N THR A 310 -13.09 32.17 6.99
CA THR A 310 -14.22 33.01 6.57
C THR A 310 -14.09 34.43 7.10
N LEU A 311 -14.53 35.40 6.30
CA LEU A 311 -14.52 36.82 6.62
C LEU A 311 -15.94 37.39 6.64
N PRO A 312 -16.19 38.53 7.32
CA PRO A 312 -17.48 39.22 7.26
C PRO A 312 -17.88 39.66 5.85
N THR A 313 -16.90 39.90 4.97
CA THR A 313 -17.14 40.19 3.54
C THR A 313 -17.69 38.99 2.77
N ASP A 314 -17.56 37.79 3.32
CA ASP A 314 -18.00 36.54 2.70
C ASP A 314 -19.45 36.19 3.07
N VAL A 315 -20.10 36.98 3.93
CA VAL A 315 -21.49 36.75 4.38
C VAL A 315 -22.42 36.56 3.19
N GLY A 316 -23.16 35.45 3.21
CA GLY A 316 -24.03 35.00 2.14
C GLY A 316 -23.71 33.59 1.64
N GLU A 317 -24.33 33.21 0.53
CA GLU A 317 -24.11 31.91 -0.11
C GLU A 317 -22.80 31.93 -0.91
N GLN A 318 -21.89 31.01 -0.57
CA GLN A 318 -20.58 30.89 -1.19
C GLN A 318 -20.43 29.52 -1.86
N THR A 319 -19.83 29.51 -3.04
CA THR A 319 -19.51 28.27 -3.78
C THR A 319 -18.03 27.94 -3.59
N LEU A 320 -17.79 26.77 -3.01
CA LEU A 320 -16.48 26.17 -2.82
C LEU A 320 -16.19 25.22 -3.98
N THR A 321 -15.01 25.34 -4.59
CA THR A 321 -14.53 24.46 -5.65
C THR A 321 -13.23 23.83 -5.21
N VAL A 322 -13.13 22.50 -5.27
CA VAL A 322 -11.86 21.80 -5.15
C VAL A 322 -11.45 21.34 -6.54
N ASP A 323 -10.32 21.84 -7.02
CA ASP A 323 -9.78 21.57 -8.35
C ASP A 323 -8.48 20.77 -8.24
N THR A 324 -8.39 19.68 -8.99
CA THR A 324 -7.11 19.00 -9.27
C THR A 324 -6.53 19.49 -10.59
N GLY A 325 -7.31 20.19 -11.41
CA GLY A 325 -7.04 20.63 -12.77
C GLY A 325 -7.10 19.51 -13.80
N ASP A 326 -7.40 18.28 -13.39
CA ASP A 326 -7.88 17.20 -14.25
C ASP A 326 -9.39 16.99 -14.05
N ASP A 327 -9.88 17.19 -12.81
CA ASP A 327 -11.28 17.14 -12.40
C ASP A 327 -11.59 18.21 -11.34
N ASP A 328 -12.87 18.57 -11.18
CA ASP A 328 -13.35 19.54 -10.21
C ASP A 328 -14.61 19.07 -9.47
N ALA A 329 -14.69 19.40 -8.18
CA ALA A 329 -15.87 19.15 -7.35
C ALA A 329 -16.32 20.46 -6.69
N THR A 330 -17.63 20.66 -6.57
CA THR A 330 -18.21 21.89 -6.02
C THR A 330 -19.21 21.61 -4.91
N THR A 331 -19.28 22.51 -3.94
CA THR A 331 -20.30 22.53 -2.87
C THR A 331 -20.63 23.96 -2.47
N THR A 332 -21.77 24.17 -1.83
CA THR A 332 -22.23 25.50 -1.38
C THR A 332 -22.33 25.56 0.12
N VAL A 333 -21.88 26.66 0.72
CA VAL A 333 -21.95 26.94 2.15
C VAL A 333 -22.52 28.33 2.36
N GLU A 334 -23.39 28.50 3.34
CA GLU A 334 -23.91 29.81 3.76
C GLU A 334 -23.05 30.36 4.90
N VAL A 335 -22.34 31.45 4.64
CA VAL A 335 -21.62 32.19 5.69
C VAL A 335 -22.63 33.11 6.37
N LEU A 336 -22.87 32.84 7.65
CA LEU A 336 -23.75 33.61 8.50
C LEU A 336 -22.98 34.79 9.08
N ASP A 337 -23.68 35.89 9.27
CA ASP A 337 -23.15 37.00 10.06
C ASP A 337 -22.97 36.53 11.51
N ALA A 338 -21.74 36.59 12.01
CA ALA A 338 -21.44 36.16 13.37
C ALA A 338 -22.04 37.17 14.35
N PRO A 339 -22.83 36.73 15.35
CA PRO A 339 -23.36 37.63 16.37
C PRO A 339 -22.23 38.09 17.29
N THR A 340 -21.50 39.11 16.86
CA THR A 340 -20.45 39.78 17.61
C THR A 340 -20.95 41.16 18.03
N ASP A 341 -20.56 41.59 19.23
CA ASP A 341 -20.88 42.94 19.68
C ASP A 341 -20.12 43.94 18.83
N ALA A 342 -20.79 45.00 18.37
CA ALA A 342 -20.12 46.06 17.64
C ALA A 342 -19.08 46.74 18.54
N VAL A 343 -17.90 46.97 18.01
CA VAL A 343 -16.77 47.63 18.68
C VAL A 343 -16.52 49.04 18.13
N ALA A 344 -17.01 49.32 16.93
CA ALA A 344 -16.87 50.61 16.28
C ALA A 344 -18.18 51.08 15.62
N TYR A 345 -18.28 52.38 15.35
CA TYR A 345 -19.32 52.96 14.51
C TYR A 345 -18.81 54.15 13.71
N VAL A 346 -19.49 54.48 12.63
CA VAL A 346 -19.30 55.72 11.87
C VAL A 346 -20.46 56.69 12.15
N ASP A 347 -20.11 57.95 12.34
CA ASP A 347 -21.00 59.12 12.36
C ASP A 347 -20.66 59.96 11.12
N SER A 348 -21.38 59.73 10.03
CA SER A 348 -21.09 60.28 8.70
C SER A 348 -21.48 61.75 8.59
N ASP A 349 -22.48 62.21 9.34
CA ASP A 349 -22.98 63.58 9.29
C ASP A 349 -22.53 64.47 10.47
N GLY A 350 -21.89 63.87 11.48
CA GLY A 350 -21.34 64.55 12.64
C GLY A 350 -22.39 64.99 13.65
N ASP A 351 -23.57 64.39 13.65
CA ASP A 351 -24.67 64.74 14.55
C ASP A 351 -24.59 64.04 15.93
N GLY A 352 -23.65 63.09 16.08
CA GLY A 352 -23.42 62.31 17.31
C GLY A 352 -24.28 61.05 17.42
N VAL A 353 -25.04 60.70 16.39
CA VAL A 353 -25.77 59.43 16.24
C VAL A 353 -24.90 58.44 15.48
N ARG A 354 -25.09 57.14 15.77
CA ARG A 354 -24.39 56.06 15.07
C ARG A 354 -25.14 55.78 13.77
N ASP A 355 -24.48 55.90 12.63
CA ASP A 355 -25.06 55.56 11.32
C ASP A 355 -24.86 54.08 11.01
N GLU A 356 -23.61 53.62 11.05
CA GLU A 356 -23.19 52.25 10.77
C GLU A 356 -22.32 51.72 11.92
N THR A 357 -22.45 50.44 12.25
CA THR A 357 -21.69 49.80 13.33
C THR A 357 -20.88 48.64 12.79
N TYR A 358 -19.70 48.41 13.35
CA TYR A 358 -18.76 47.38 12.92
C TYR A 358 -18.29 46.55 14.11
N THR A 359 -18.18 45.25 13.88
CA THR A 359 -17.55 44.26 14.74
C THR A 359 -16.03 44.38 14.64
N ALA A 360 -15.27 43.69 15.51
CA ALA A 360 -13.80 43.75 15.50
C ALA A 360 -13.22 43.28 14.16
N VAL A 361 -13.78 42.22 13.59
CA VAL A 361 -13.33 41.69 12.29
C VAL A 361 -13.74 42.62 11.15
N GLU A 362 -14.97 43.13 11.12
CA GLU A 362 -15.38 44.09 10.09
C GLU A 362 -14.53 45.36 10.11
N LEU A 363 -14.15 45.84 11.30
CA LEU A 363 -13.24 46.97 11.45
C LEU A 363 -11.86 46.70 10.85
N ALA A 364 -11.34 45.47 11.00
CA ALA A 364 -10.03 45.09 10.47
C ALA A 364 -9.96 45.17 8.93
N PHE A 365 -11.10 44.89 8.27
CA PHE A 365 -11.25 44.96 6.82
C PHE A 365 -12.02 46.21 6.34
N LEU A 366 -12.17 47.21 7.21
CA LEU A 366 -12.95 48.40 6.88
C LEU A 366 -12.18 49.26 5.88
N GLY A 367 -12.70 49.34 4.66
CA GLY A 367 -12.21 50.29 3.66
C GLY A 367 -12.37 51.77 4.09
N PRO A 368 -11.91 52.73 3.28
CA PRO A 368 -12.08 54.15 3.59
C PRO A 368 -13.55 54.53 3.77
N VAL A 369 -13.86 55.23 4.87
CA VAL A 369 -15.21 55.71 5.19
C VAL A 369 -15.24 57.24 5.29
N ASP A 370 -16.35 57.85 4.91
CA ASP A 370 -16.57 59.29 5.10
C ASP A 370 -17.06 59.57 6.54
N GLY A 371 -16.60 60.68 7.14
CA GLY A 371 -17.04 61.12 8.47
C GLY A 371 -16.19 60.63 9.64
N HIS A 372 -16.84 60.47 10.81
CA HIS A 372 -16.17 60.20 12.09
C HIS A 372 -16.28 58.74 12.49
N LEU A 373 -15.18 57.98 12.36
CA LEU A 373 -15.05 56.63 12.88
C LEU A 373 -14.72 56.66 14.39
N VAL A 374 -15.51 55.94 15.18
CA VAL A 374 -15.35 55.84 16.64
C VAL A 374 -15.22 54.37 17.05
N VAL A 375 -14.05 53.97 17.53
CA VAL A 375 -13.83 52.69 18.22
C VAL A 375 -14.15 52.89 19.70
N PHE A 376 -15.14 52.15 20.20
CA PHE A 376 -15.72 52.35 21.52
C PHE A 376 -15.65 51.14 22.45
N ASP A 377 -15.22 49.99 21.95
CA ASP A 377 -15.01 48.75 22.70
C ASP A 377 -13.73 48.06 22.22
N ASP A 378 -13.27 47.06 22.98
CA ASP A 378 -12.01 46.36 22.71
C ASP A 378 -12.03 45.61 21.37
N VAL A 379 -10.93 45.71 20.63
CA VAL A 379 -10.69 45.04 19.35
C VAL A 379 -9.62 43.97 19.59
N ASP A 380 -9.93 42.71 19.30
CA ASP A 380 -9.03 41.55 19.45
C ASP A 380 -9.15 40.69 18.18
N VAL A 381 -8.15 40.76 17.30
CA VAL A 381 -8.14 40.08 16.00
C VAL A 381 -6.74 39.58 15.62
N ALA A 382 -6.64 38.36 15.07
CA ALA A 382 -5.36 37.81 14.57
C ALA A 382 -5.07 38.19 13.10
N VAL A 383 -5.43 39.42 12.71
CA VAL A 383 -5.22 39.98 11.37
C VAL A 383 -4.88 41.47 11.49
N PRO A 384 -4.25 42.09 10.47
CA PRO A 384 -4.02 43.53 10.47
C PRO A 384 -5.32 44.33 10.52
N VAL A 385 -5.32 45.44 11.26
CA VAL A 385 -6.40 46.43 11.27
C VAL A 385 -5.97 47.65 10.47
N GLU A 386 -6.60 47.87 9.31
CA GLU A 386 -6.37 49.05 8.47
C GLU A 386 -7.65 49.85 8.32
N THR A 387 -7.64 51.13 8.70
CA THR A 387 -8.83 51.98 8.57
C THR A 387 -8.48 53.41 8.17
N THR A 388 -9.37 54.04 7.40
CA THR A 388 -9.24 55.43 6.95
C THR A 388 -10.57 56.16 7.11
N ALA A 389 -10.56 57.34 7.74
CA ALA A 389 -11.75 58.19 7.87
C ALA A 389 -11.42 59.69 7.83
N ASP A 390 -12.43 60.57 7.87
CA ASP A 390 -12.18 62.01 8.02
C ASP A 390 -11.69 62.37 9.42
N ARG A 391 -12.22 61.67 10.43
CA ARG A 391 -11.79 61.75 11.81
C ARG A 391 -11.85 60.36 12.40
N VAL A 392 -10.87 60.01 13.23
CA VAL A 392 -10.88 58.75 13.97
C VAL A 392 -10.74 59.00 15.46
N THR A 393 -11.51 58.28 16.28
CA THR A 393 -11.40 58.30 17.74
C THR A 393 -11.45 56.90 18.30
N VAL A 394 -10.37 56.48 18.94
CA VAL A 394 -10.37 55.37 19.90
C VAL A 394 -10.73 55.96 21.26
N ARG A 395 -11.81 55.49 21.87
CA ARG A 395 -12.28 56.01 23.18
C ARG A 395 -11.30 55.67 24.30
N ASP A 396 -11.35 56.45 25.37
CA ASP A 396 -10.51 56.25 26.55
C ASP A 396 -10.67 54.82 27.10
N GLY A 397 -9.54 54.14 27.33
CA GLY A 397 -9.49 52.81 27.92
C GLY A 397 -9.79 51.64 26.98
N VAL A 398 -9.93 51.88 25.66
CA VAL A 398 -10.13 50.82 24.67
C VAL A 398 -8.81 50.15 24.31
N ALA A 399 -8.80 48.83 24.22
CA ALA A 399 -7.67 48.05 23.73
C ALA A 399 -7.86 47.67 22.25
N ILE A 400 -6.79 47.76 21.45
CA ILE A 400 -6.70 47.21 20.09
C ILE A 400 -5.53 46.24 20.09
N ASP A 401 -5.83 44.95 20.02
CA ASP A 401 -4.88 43.82 19.88
C ASP A 401 -5.02 43.25 18.47
N ALA A 402 -3.97 43.39 17.66
CA ALA A 402 -3.98 43.02 16.25
C ALA A 402 -2.60 42.64 15.72
N ASP A 403 -2.52 41.91 14.60
CA ASP A 403 -1.20 41.57 14.00
C ASP A 403 -0.40 42.80 13.55
N ALA A 404 -1.11 43.84 13.07
CA ALA A 404 -0.57 45.15 12.73
C ALA A 404 -1.71 46.19 12.80
N VAL A 405 -1.39 47.47 12.97
CA VAL A 405 -2.42 48.53 13.06
C VAL A 405 -2.04 49.73 12.19
N ALA A 406 -2.90 50.10 11.24
CA ALA A 406 -2.78 51.32 10.46
C ALA A 406 -4.09 52.13 10.55
N ILE A 407 -4.03 53.29 11.20
CA ILE A 407 -5.18 54.20 11.36
C ILE A 407 -4.83 55.53 10.71
N GLU A 408 -5.60 55.89 9.68
CA GLU A 408 -5.42 57.15 8.96
C GLU A 408 -6.65 58.05 9.07
N ALA A 409 -6.45 59.30 9.48
CA ALA A 409 -7.47 60.32 9.51
C ALA A 409 -7.10 61.48 8.57
N SER A 410 -8.00 61.90 7.69
CA SER A 410 -7.79 63.09 6.84
C SER A 410 -7.74 64.37 7.68
N GLY A 411 -8.44 64.39 8.81
CA GLY A 411 -8.42 65.39 9.87
C GLY A 411 -7.77 64.86 11.15
N ASP A 412 -8.51 64.90 12.26
CA ASP A 412 -7.96 64.59 13.59
C ASP A 412 -8.00 63.08 13.89
N LEU A 413 -6.95 62.57 14.53
CA LEU A 413 -6.88 61.22 15.08
C LEU A 413 -6.67 61.32 16.59
N ARG A 414 -7.57 60.72 17.37
CA ARG A 414 -7.44 60.60 18.82
C ARG A 414 -7.35 59.13 19.24
N VAL A 415 -6.31 58.80 19.99
CA VAL A 415 -6.21 57.58 20.80
C VAL A 415 -6.40 57.97 22.25
N GLY A 416 -7.49 57.51 22.87
CA GLY A 416 -7.95 57.97 24.16
C GLY A 416 -6.97 57.69 25.32
N ASP A 417 -7.16 58.40 26.43
CA ASP A 417 -6.35 58.22 27.63
C ASP A 417 -6.52 56.80 28.18
N GLY A 418 -5.42 56.12 28.51
CA GLY A 418 -5.42 54.74 28.99
C GLY A 418 -5.76 53.67 27.94
N SER A 419 -5.92 54.05 26.66
CA SER A 419 -6.13 53.09 25.57
C SER A 419 -4.83 52.38 25.21
N THR A 420 -4.92 51.16 24.69
CA THR A 420 -3.77 50.37 24.24
C THR A 420 -3.88 50.04 22.76
N VAL A 421 -2.78 50.14 22.03
CA VAL A 421 -2.61 49.61 20.68
C VAL A 421 -1.45 48.64 20.73
N ASP A 422 -1.73 47.35 20.67
CA ASP A 422 -0.78 46.27 20.90
C ASP A 422 -0.72 45.38 19.65
N THR A 423 0.47 45.27 19.07
CA THR A 423 0.78 44.34 17.98
C THR A 423 1.87 43.36 18.39
N SER A 424 2.04 43.17 19.69
CA SER A 424 3.11 42.35 20.22
C SER A 424 2.93 40.90 19.81
N SER A 425 4.06 40.27 19.50
CA SER A 425 4.07 38.88 19.04
C SER A 425 4.86 38.01 19.99
N TRP A 426 4.33 36.81 20.23
CA TRP A 426 4.98 35.81 21.06
C TRP A 426 5.19 34.51 20.30
N GLY A 427 6.40 33.97 20.36
CA GLY A 427 6.76 32.74 19.64
C GLY A 427 7.61 31.75 20.42
N VAL A 428 7.56 30.47 20.03
CA VAL A 428 8.40 29.41 20.63
C VAL A 428 9.82 29.41 20.04
N PHE A 429 9.93 29.67 18.73
CA PHE A 429 11.17 29.59 17.95
C PHE A 429 11.58 30.91 17.28
N GLY A 430 10.91 32.00 17.64
CA GLY A 430 11.08 33.33 17.07
C GLY A 430 9.73 33.99 16.83
N SER A 431 9.71 35.31 16.73
CA SER A 431 8.52 36.12 16.55
C SER A 431 8.84 37.42 15.80
N THR A 432 7.86 37.90 15.04
CA THR A 432 7.91 39.20 14.37
C THR A 432 6.60 39.90 14.68
N ALA A 433 6.67 41.04 15.35
CA ALA A 433 5.51 41.90 15.60
C ALA A 433 5.26 42.79 14.38
N GLY A 434 3.99 43.10 14.11
CA GLY A 434 3.65 44.03 13.04
C GLY A 434 3.78 45.49 13.47
N ASP A 435 3.73 46.37 12.48
CA ASP A 435 3.92 47.81 12.67
C ASP A 435 2.64 48.48 13.22
N VAL A 436 2.83 49.61 13.89
CA VAL A 436 1.75 50.55 14.24
C VAL A 436 1.95 51.86 13.50
N VAL A 437 0.96 52.26 12.72
CA VAL A 437 0.96 53.48 11.92
C VAL A 437 -0.26 54.32 12.27
N LEU A 438 -0.04 55.50 12.86
CA LEU A 438 -1.08 56.45 13.21
C LEU A 438 -0.85 57.75 12.43
N ARG A 439 -1.71 58.05 11.47
CA ARG A 439 -1.61 59.25 10.62
C ARG A 439 -2.82 60.15 10.79
N ALA A 440 -2.58 61.43 11.04
CA ALA A 440 -3.59 62.48 11.08
C ALA A 440 -3.21 63.60 10.12
N GLY A 441 -4.11 64.03 9.23
CA GLY A 441 -3.93 65.25 8.45
C GLY A 441 -4.06 66.52 9.30
N GLY A 442 -4.76 66.43 10.43
CA GLY A 442 -4.91 67.44 11.47
C GLY A 442 -4.06 67.13 12.70
N THR A 443 -4.69 67.13 13.88
CA THR A 443 -4.02 66.82 15.15
C THR A 443 -4.00 65.32 15.43
N LEU A 444 -2.84 64.82 15.87
CA LEU A 444 -2.70 63.50 16.50
C LEU A 444 -2.68 63.67 18.02
N ASP A 445 -3.68 63.16 18.73
CA ASP A 445 -3.75 63.16 20.20
C ASP A 445 -3.69 61.72 20.71
N ALA A 446 -2.54 61.31 21.23
CA ALA A 446 -2.32 60.02 21.86
C ALA A 446 -1.82 60.21 23.30
N ARG A 447 -2.33 61.25 23.98
CA ARG A 447 -1.99 61.53 25.39
C ARG A 447 -2.44 60.37 26.27
N GLY A 448 -1.52 59.83 27.07
CA GLY A 448 -1.79 58.74 28.00
C GLY A 448 -2.11 57.39 27.34
N ALA A 449 -1.95 57.27 26.03
CA ALA A 449 -2.10 56.02 25.31
C ALA A 449 -0.84 55.15 25.45
N THR A 450 -1.01 53.83 25.34
CA THR A 450 0.10 52.87 25.23
C THR A 450 0.10 52.27 23.83
N VAL A 451 1.25 52.30 23.16
CA VAL A 451 1.45 51.69 21.84
C VAL A 451 2.63 50.73 21.93
N THR A 452 2.41 49.47 21.61
CA THR A 452 3.41 48.42 21.79
C THR A 452 3.48 47.53 20.55
N THR A 453 4.69 47.35 20.02
CA THR A 453 5.03 46.49 18.87
C THR A 453 6.10 45.46 19.28
N ALA A 454 6.06 44.99 20.52
CA ALA A 454 7.11 44.19 21.12
C ALA A 454 7.16 42.76 20.58
N ALA A 455 8.36 42.17 20.48
CA ALA A 455 8.51 40.79 20.02
C ALA A 455 9.21 39.92 21.07
N GLU A 456 8.50 38.92 21.59
CA GLU A 456 8.96 38.03 22.65
C GLU A 456 9.07 36.57 22.19
N SER A 457 9.98 35.81 22.80
CA SER A 457 10.10 34.38 22.53
C SER A 457 10.50 33.56 23.76
N LEU A 458 9.93 32.35 23.89
CA LEU A 458 10.34 31.38 24.94
C LEU A 458 11.80 30.98 24.81
N SER A 459 12.24 30.78 23.56
CA SER A 459 13.62 30.41 23.30
C SER A 459 14.48 31.67 23.33
N ARG A 460 15.39 31.73 24.31
CA ARG A 460 16.39 32.80 24.41
C ARG A 460 17.37 32.82 23.22
N PHE A 461 17.37 31.76 22.40
CA PHE A 461 18.21 31.61 21.21
C PHE A 461 17.47 31.94 19.90
N ALA A 462 16.22 32.39 19.98
CA ALA A 462 15.43 32.74 18.81
C ALA A 462 15.74 34.14 18.27
N TRP A 463 15.31 34.38 17.03
CA TRP A 463 15.29 35.69 16.39
C TRP A 463 13.96 36.37 16.71
N THR A 464 14.02 37.59 17.21
CA THR A 464 12.82 38.40 17.49
C THR A 464 12.96 39.76 16.81
N SER A 465 11.90 40.20 16.13
CA SER A 465 11.84 41.51 15.48
C SER A 465 10.58 42.24 15.92
N ALA A 466 10.76 43.34 16.63
CA ALA A 466 9.66 44.25 16.93
C ALA A 466 9.25 45.02 15.66
N GLY A 467 7.99 45.45 15.60
CA GLY A 467 7.47 46.30 14.54
C GLY A 467 7.83 47.77 14.74
N ASP A 468 7.77 48.58 13.70
CA ASP A 468 7.97 50.02 13.76
C ASP A 468 6.72 50.73 14.31
N ILE A 469 6.91 51.86 15.00
CA ILE A 469 5.83 52.77 15.40
C ILE A 469 5.99 54.08 14.62
N GLU A 470 5.07 54.38 13.72
CA GLU A 470 5.02 55.62 12.95
C GLU A 470 3.85 56.50 13.40
N LEU A 471 4.16 57.69 13.90
CA LEU A 471 3.19 58.70 14.33
C LEU A 471 3.33 59.94 13.46
N THR A 472 2.32 60.26 12.66
CA THR A 472 2.34 61.42 11.76
C THR A 472 1.14 62.33 12.01
N ALA A 473 1.40 63.63 12.16
CA ALA A 473 0.39 64.69 12.26
C ALA A 473 0.66 65.81 11.26
N GLY A 474 -0.35 66.24 10.51
CA GLY A 474 -0.26 67.46 9.68
C GLY A 474 -0.24 68.73 10.52
N GLY A 475 -0.83 68.70 11.72
CA GLY A 475 -0.81 69.76 12.74
C GLY A 475 0.06 69.41 13.94
N ASP A 476 -0.52 69.56 15.14
CA ASP A 476 0.11 69.18 16.42
C ASP A 476 0.08 67.66 16.65
N ALA A 477 1.14 67.12 17.27
CA ALA A 477 1.16 65.79 17.87
C ALA A 477 1.27 65.91 19.40
N ASP A 478 0.25 65.49 20.14
CA ASP A 478 0.25 65.44 21.61
C ASP A 478 0.38 63.99 22.10
N LEU A 479 1.57 63.66 22.60
CA LEU A 479 1.96 62.33 23.06
C LEU A 479 2.25 62.33 24.57
N ARG A 480 1.84 63.37 25.29
CA ARG A 480 2.16 63.52 26.72
C ARG A 480 1.67 62.31 27.52
N ASP A 481 2.44 61.94 28.54
CA ASP A 481 2.13 60.82 29.43
C ASP A 481 1.90 59.46 28.73
N GLY A 482 2.18 59.34 27.42
CA GLY A 482 2.01 58.11 26.64
C GLY A 482 3.23 57.18 26.70
N THR A 483 3.02 55.91 26.39
CA THR A 483 4.06 54.87 26.34
C THR A 483 4.16 54.31 24.92
N PHE A 484 5.36 54.30 24.35
CA PHE A 484 5.62 53.79 23.00
C PHE A 484 6.78 52.78 23.07
N ASP A 485 6.50 51.49 22.85
CA ASP A 485 7.46 50.40 23.02
C ASP A 485 7.54 49.50 21.78
N ALA A 486 8.70 49.53 21.13
CA ALA A 486 9.06 48.73 19.96
C ALA A 486 10.30 47.87 20.25
N THR A 487 10.38 47.26 21.43
CA THR A 487 11.53 46.44 21.84
C THR A 487 11.37 44.96 21.53
N ALA A 488 12.49 44.30 21.18
CA ALA A 488 12.53 42.87 20.92
C ALA A 488 13.37 42.10 21.96
N GLU A 489 12.86 40.98 22.47
CA GLU A 489 13.53 40.15 23.47
C GLU A 489 14.16 38.86 22.89
N GLY A 490 15.47 38.89 22.59
CA GLY A 490 16.24 37.72 22.13
C GLY A 490 17.76 37.83 22.35
N TRP A 491 18.54 36.74 22.42
CA TRP A 491 20.00 36.84 22.72
C TRP A 491 20.89 36.87 21.46
N PHE A 492 20.45 36.29 20.34
CA PHE A 492 21.29 36.12 19.13
C PHE A 492 20.83 36.95 17.92
N GLY A 493 19.68 37.64 18.02
CA GLY A 493 19.21 38.63 17.05
C GLY A 493 18.03 39.41 17.62
N ARG A 494 18.26 40.69 17.95
CA ARG A 494 17.21 41.66 18.30
C ARG A 494 17.10 42.66 17.15
N GLY A 495 15.93 42.73 16.54
CA GLY A 495 15.55 43.88 15.74
C GLY A 495 14.56 44.70 16.55
N ASP A 496 15.04 45.66 17.34
CA ASP A 496 14.13 46.65 17.91
C ASP A 496 13.55 47.48 16.75
N GLY A 497 12.27 47.81 16.85
CA GLY A 497 11.58 48.64 15.87
C GLY A 497 11.97 50.11 16.03
N ARG A 498 11.73 50.88 14.96
CA ARG A 498 11.93 52.32 14.92
C ARG A 498 10.66 53.01 15.39
N ILE A 499 10.80 53.92 16.35
CA ILE A 499 9.75 54.89 16.68
C ILE A 499 10.02 56.21 15.96
N SER A 500 9.10 56.62 15.08
CA SER A 500 9.18 57.86 14.33
C SER A 500 7.98 58.77 14.62
N VAL A 501 8.25 60.05 14.88
CA VAL A 501 7.23 61.04 15.16
C VAL A 501 7.44 62.25 14.28
N THR A 502 6.45 62.55 13.44
CA THR A 502 6.46 63.70 12.52
C THR A 502 5.23 64.56 12.78
N ALA A 503 5.43 65.86 12.97
CA ALA A 503 4.34 66.83 13.11
C ALA A 503 4.60 68.07 12.23
N GLY A 504 3.57 68.62 11.62
CA GLY A 504 3.66 69.89 10.88
C GLY A 504 3.80 71.10 11.80
N GLU A 505 3.31 71.01 13.03
CA GLU A 505 3.41 72.05 14.06
C GLU A 505 4.23 71.59 15.27
N ALA A 506 3.63 71.40 16.46
CA ALA A 506 4.37 71.04 17.68
C ALA A 506 4.24 69.54 18.03
N VAL A 507 5.33 68.96 18.55
CA VAL A 507 5.33 67.64 19.20
C VAL A 507 5.44 67.83 20.72
N ARG A 508 4.44 67.39 21.47
CA ARG A 508 4.41 67.45 22.96
C ARG A 508 4.64 66.06 23.52
N THR A 509 5.67 65.89 24.36
CA THR A 509 6.11 64.57 24.89
C THR A 509 6.38 64.61 26.39
N ASP A 510 5.93 65.65 27.10
CA ASP A 510 6.06 65.72 28.56
C ASP A 510 5.46 64.47 29.22
N GLY A 511 6.25 63.75 30.01
CA GLY A 511 5.82 62.52 30.69
C GLY A 511 5.78 61.26 29.80
N ALA A 512 6.09 61.36 28.51
CA ALA A 512 6.06 60.22 27.60
C ALA A 512 7.32 59.33 27.70
N SER A 513 7.16 58.03 27.47
CA SER A 513 8.26 57.06 27.39
C SER A 513 8.37 56.43 26.00
N PHE A 514 9.61 56.23 25.53
CA PHE A 514 9.94 55.63 24.23
C PHE A 514 10.98 54.53 24.44
N ALA A 515 10.69 53.32 23.98
CA ALA A 515 11.59 52.18 23.99
C ALA A 515 11.61 51.54 22.59
N PRO A 516 12.76 51.29 21.95
CA PRO A 516 14.11 51.62 22.41
C PRO A 516 14.33 53.13 22.57
N GLU A 517 15.21 53.50 23.50
CA GLU A 517 15.57 54.91 23.70
C GLU A 517 16.19 55.47 22.39
N ARG A 518 15.76 56.66 21.97
CA ARG A 518 16.15 57.34 20.72
C ARG A 518 17.64 57.16 20.34
N GLU A 519 17.90 56.77 19.09
CA GLU A 519 19.14 57.17 18.38
C GLU A 519 19.02 58.55 17.75
#